data_AF-A0A6A3JND0-F1
#
_entry.id   AF-A0A6A3JND0-F1
#
_cell.length_a   1.000
_cell.length_b   1.000
_cell.length_c   1.000
_cell.angle_alpha   90.00
_cell.angle_beta   90.00
_cell.angle_gamma   90.00
#
_symmetry.space_group_name_H-M   'P 1'
#
loop_
_entity.id
_entity.type
_entity.pdbx_description
1 polymer ?
#
loop_
_entity_poly.entity_id
_entity_poly.type
_entity_poly.pdbx_seq_one_letter_code
_entity_poly.pdbx_strand_id
1 'polypeptide(L)'
;MVAESTASRSPSRSPPPTATFEELQWLNSTLRSQLARSVADLQATAVSRDAAVDHQHQFSLTLLKQTSELGTLERLYDARQAEVLRQQTDVIRDLELRLDQAISDRNTLQDQNDHLAEEVRLAGVEIEQLQEDHNDLDRARENAEHKLQLSEASLARVQASLVQAENQVPTPAIPPANVVATYVDRLTRERDEARTAATNAEGQIAHLRRELKAFQDIHRSAQTELNSLRSTHAAASSDLIQTVKDRDAARAGASRYRGDASDLRK
;
A
#
# COMPACT_ATOMS: atom_id res chain seq x y z
N MET A 1 19.57 -149.54 37.39
CA MET A 1 19.35 -150.56 36.35
C MET A 1 19.69 -149.94 35.00
N VAL A 2 20.54 -150.63 34.23
CA VAL A 2 20.53 -150.75 32.74
C VAL A 2 20.66 -149.41 31.97
N ALA A 3 21.85 -148.98 31.53
CA ALA A 3 22.60 -149.41 30.34
C ALA A 3 21.80 -149.30 29.02
N GLU A 4 22.12 -148.30 28.18
CA GLU A 4 22.69 -148.52 26.84
C GLU A 4 22.94 -147.20 26.09
N SER A 5 23.96 -147.26 25.24
CA SER A 5 24.70 -146.17 24.61
C SER A 5 24.71 -146.42 23.11
N THR A 6 24.44 -145.40 22.27
CA THR A 6 24.81 -145.34 20.84
C THR A 6 24.96 -143.86 20.44
N ALA A 7 26.17 -143.27 20.42
CA ALA A 7 27.12 -143.17 19.29
C ALA A 7 26.50 -142.57 18.00
N SER A 8 26.71 -141.27 17.70
CA SER A 8 27.65 -140.71 16.68
C SER A 8 26.83 -139.81 15.72
N ARG A 9 27.21 -138.61 15.23
CA ARG A 9 28.51 -138.06 14.82
C ARG A 9 28.36 -136.53 14.63
N SER A 10 29.22 -135.74 15.25
CA SER A 10 29.36 -134.30 14.99
C SER A 10 29.95 -134.05 13.58
N PRO A 11 29.51 -133.00 12.85
CA PRO A 11 30.34 -132.44 11.80
C PRO A 11 31.54 -131.71 12.43
N SER A 12 32.73 -132.02 11.93
CA SER A 12 33.97 -131.31 12.25
C SER A 12 33.82 -129.80 12.07
N ARG A 13 34.15 -129.09 13.15
CA ARG A 13 34.87 -127.80 13.23
C ARG A 13 35.17 -127.10 11.90
N SER A 14 34.90 -125.80 11.87
CA SER A 14 35.98 -124.85 11.65
C SER A 14 35.87 -123.75 12.72
N PRO A 15 36.92 -123.53 13.54
CA PRO A 15 37.00 -122.29 14.30
C PRO A 15 37.16 -121.14 13.30
N PRO A 16 36.71 -119.91 13.59
CA PRO A 16 37.09 -118.77 12.75
C PRO A 16 38.63 -118.76 12.66
N PRO A 17 39.21 -118.58 11.46
CA PRO A 17 40.66 -118.53 11.33
C PRO A 17 41.18 -117.41 12.23
N THR A 18 42.18 -117.72 13.05
CA THR A 18 42.92 -116.70 13.80
C THR A 18 43.60 -115.81 12.76
N ALA A 19 43.17 -114.54 12.71
CA ALA A 19 43.71 -113.56 11.77
C ALA A 19 45.24 -113.58 11.79
N THR A 20 45.85 -113.60 10.61
CA THR A 20 47.29 -113.65 10.46
C THR A 20 47.93 -112.33 10.89
N PHE A 21 49.20 -112.35 11.30
CA PHE A 21 49.92 -111.15 11.75
C PHE A 21 49.91 -110.02 10.70
N GLU A 22 50.01 -110.36 9.42
CA GLU A 22 49.96 -109.41 8.30
C GLU A 22 48.57 -108.75 8.14
N GLU A 23 47.48 -109.49 8.36
CA GLU A 23 46.11 -108.94 8.32
C GLU A 23 45.86 -107.95 9.46
N LEU A 24 46.35 -108.25 10.66
CA LEU A 24 46.27 -107.33 11.80
C LEU A 24 47.12 -106.08 11.57
N GLN A 25 48.29 -106.23 10.96
CA GLN A 25 49.16 -105.10 10.62
C GLN A 25 48.55 -104.21 9.52
N TRP A 26 47.94 -104.81 8.49
CA TRP A 26 47.22 -104.11 7.45
C TRP A 26 45.97 -103.39 7.99
N LEU A 27 45.19 -104.05 8.85
CA LEU A 27 44.03 -103.46 9.52
C LEU A 27 44.46 -102.29 10.43
N ASN A 28 45.53 -102.46 11.20
CA ASN A 28 46.05 -101.40 12.07
C ASN A 28 46.52 -100.18 11.27
N SER A 29 47.23 -100.40 10.15
CA SER A 29 47.65 -99.34 9.23
C SER A 29 46.44 -98.62 8.60
N THR A 30 45.42 -99.38 8.20
CA THR A 30 44.17 -98.86 7.62
C THR A 30 43.40 -98.03 8.64
N LEU A 31 43.22 -98.52 9.87
CA LEU A 31 42.57 -97.80 10.96
C LEU A 31 43.32 -96.52 11.33
N ARG A 32 44.66 -96.56 11.37
CA ARG A 32 45.49 -95.37 11.61
C ARG A 32 45.33 -94.32 10.49
N SER A 33 45.29 -94.76 9.23
CA SER A 33 45.03 -93.87 8.08
C SER A 33 43.62 -93.27 8.10
N GLN A 34 42.61 -94.04 8.50
CA GLN A 34 41.23 -93.55 8.63
C GLN A 34 41.11 -92.56 9.80
N LEU A 35 41.73 -92.85 10.94
CA LEU A 35 41.78 -91.94 12.08
C LEU A 35 42.52 -90.64 11.72
N ALA A 36 43.66 -90.72 11.04
CA ALA A 36 44.40 -89.54 10.60
C ALA A 36 43.57 -88.66 9.64
N ARG A 37 42.81 -89.27 8.72
CA ARG A 37 41.86 -88.55 7.85
C ARG A 37 40.73 -87.92 8.63
N SER A 38 40.09 -88.66 9.53
CA SER A 38 39.02 -88.13 10.37
C SER A 38 39.48 -86.97 11.26
N VAL A 39 40.71 -87.04 11.81
CA VAL A 39 41.31 -85.95 12.58
C VAL A 39 41.59 -84.74 11.68
N ALA A 40 42.13 -84.95 10.48
CA ALA A 40 42.36 -83.86 9.51
C ALA A 40 41.05 -83.20 9.07
N ASP A 41 40.00 -83.99 8.84
CA ASP A 41 38.66 -83.50 8.50
C ASP A 41 38.05 -82.71 9.67
N LEU A 42 38.17 -83.21 10.91
CA LEU A 42 37.73 -82.49 12.11
C LEU A 42 38.49 -81.18 12.32
N GLN A 43 39.80 -81.17 12.06
CA GLN A 43 40.59 -79.94 12.10
C GLN A 43 40.18 -78.95 11.01
N ALA A 44 39.95 -79.42 9.78
CA ALA A 44 39.47 -78.60 8.68
C ALA A 44 38.09 -78.01 8.97
N THR A 45 37.16 -78.80 9.52
CA THR A 45 35.84 -78.32 9.94
C THR A 45 35.92 -77.32 11.10
N ALA A 46 36.82 -77.51 12.07
CA ALA A 46 37.04 -76.56 13.16
C ALA A 46 37.57 -75.21 12.64
N VAL A 47 38.59 -75.23 11.79
CA VAL A 47 39.15 -74.01 11.16
C VAL A 47 38.09 -73.31 10.29
N SER A 48 37.31 -74.06 9.51
CA SER A 48 36.21 -73.51 8.71
C SER A 48 35.11 -72.89 9.58
N ARG A 49 34.79 -73.49 10.73
CA ARG A 49 33.81 -72.94 11.67
C ARG A 49 34.31 -71.62 12.27
N ASP A 50 35.57 -71.58 12.70
CA ASP A 50 36.15 -70.37 13.30
C ASP A 50 36.22 -69.23 12.29
N ALA A 51 36.61 -69.49 11.04
CA ALA A 51 36.56 -68.50 9.97
C ALA A 51 35.12 -67.99 9.68
N ALA A 52 34.12 -68.86 9.76
CA ALA A 52 32.72 -68.48 9.60
C ALA A 52 32.22 -67.60 10.77
N VAL A 53 32.64 -67.91 12.00
CA VAL A 53 32.32 -67.11 13.19
C VAL A 53 32.99 -65.73 13.12
N ASP A 54 34.26 -65.66 12.70
CA ASP A 54 34.96 -64.40 12.50
C ASP A 54 34.28 -63.55 11.42
N HIS A 55 33.88 -64.17 10.31
CA HIS A 55 33.13 -63.50 9.25
C HIS A 55 31.76 -62.99 9.75
N GLN A 56 31.04 -63.78 10.55
CA GLN A 56 29.79 -63.35 11.18
C GLN A 56 30.01 -62.18 12.14
N HIS A 57 31.06 -62.23 12.96
CA HIS A 57 31.40 -61.15 13.89
C HIS A 57 31.72 -59.85 13.14
N GLN A 58 32.55 -59.92 12.09
CA GLN A 58 32.87 -58.77 11.24
C GLN A 58 31.63 -58.20 10.54
N PHE A 59 30.74 -59.07 10.07
CA PHE A 59 29.48 -58.66 9.48
C PHE A 59 28.58 -57.94 10.50
N SER A 60 28.44 -58.47 11.72
CA SER A 60 27.68 -57.82 12.80
C SER A 60 28.24 -56.45 13.19
N LEU A 61 29.57 -56.30 13.27
CA LEU A 61 30.21 -55.01 13.53
C LEU A 61 29.93 -54.00 12.41
N THR A 62 29.98 -54.45 11.16
CA THR A 62 29.68 -53.60 10.00
C THR A 62 28.23 -53.13 10.02
N LEU A 63 27.28 -54.03 10.30
CA LEU A 63 25.87 -53.67 10.43
C LEU A 63 25.63 -52.69 11.58
N LEU A 64 26.24 -52.90 12.75
CA LEU A 64 26.10 -52.00 13.89
C LEU A 64 26.63 -50.60 13.56
N LYS A 65 27.76 -50.53 12.84
CA LYS A 65 28.30 -49.26 12.36
C LYS A 65 27.33 -48.57 11.39
N GLN A 66 26.84 -49.29 10.38
CA GLN A 66 25.90 -48.74 9.40
C GLN A 66 24.58 -48.27 10.04
N THR A 67 24.02 -49.02 10.99
CA THR A 67 22.79 -48.61 11.68
C THR A 67 23.03 -47.37 12.54
N SER A 68 24.19 -47.27 13.19
CA SER A 68 24.56 -46.05 13.92
C SER A 68 24.71 -44.83 12.99
N GLU A 69 25.34 -45.00 11.83
CA GLU A 69 25.52 -43.95 10.82
C GLU A 69 24.17 -43.50 10.25
N LEU A 70 23.28 -44.44 9.91
CA LEU A 70 21.91 -44.14 9.47
C LEU A 70 21.14 -43.33 10.53
N GLY A 71 21.23 -43.73 11.80
CA GLY A 71 20.59 -42.99 12.90
C GLY A 71 21.21 -41.61 13.15
N THR A 72 22.47 -41.36 12.75
CA THR A 72 23.02 -39.99 12.74
C THR A 72 22.51 -39.18 11.56
N LEU A 73 22.38 -39.79 10.38
CA LEU A 73 21.90 -39.12 9.17
C LEU A 73 20.43 -38.70 9.29
N GLU A 74 19.59 -39.57 9.86
CA GLU A 74 18.17 -39.29 10.13
C GLU A 74 18.03 -38.06 11.05
N ARG A 75 18.79 -38.02 12.16
CA ARG A 75 18.80 -36.86 13.06
C ARG A 75 19.27 -35.57 12.39
N LEU A 76 20.27 -35.64 11.50
CA LEU A 76 20.73 -34.48 10.74
C LEU A 76 19.68 -34.00 9.74
N TYR A 77 18.98 -34.93 9.09
CA TYR A 77 17.89 -34.62 8.17
C TYR A 77 16.74 -33.93 8.92
N ASP A 78 16.31 -34.48 10.05
CA ASP A 78 15.26 -33.90 10.88
C ASP A 78 15.64 -32.52 11.41
N ALA A 79 16.87 -32.36 11.90
CA ALA A 79 17.37 -31.07 12.36
C ALA A 79 17.38 -30.03 11.22
N ARG A 80 17.80 -30.42 10.02
CA ARG A 80 17.79 -29.54 8.85
C ARG A 80 16.37 -29.18 8.43
N GLN A 81 15.44 -30.14 8.43
CA GLN A 81 14.05 -29.90 8.09
C GLN A 81 13.38 -28.97 9.11
N ALA A 82 13.64 -29.15 10.40
CA ALA A 82 13.14 -28.28 11.47
C ALA A 82 13.66 -26.84 11.31
N GLU A 83 14.95 -26.66 10.98
CA GLU A 83 15.52 -25.33 10.77
C GLU A 83 14.93 -24.65 9.53
N VAL A 84 14.70 -25.37 8.43
CA VAL A 84 14.02 -24.81 7.24
C VAL A 84 12.60 -24.35 7.58
N LEU A 85 11.84 -25.15 8.31
CA LEU A 85 10.48 -24.78 8.74
C LEU A 85 10.49 -23.58 9.68
N ARG A 86 11.46 -23.51 10.60
CA ARG A 86 11.64 -22.36 11.50
C ARG A 86 11.93 -21.09 10.71
N GLN A 87 12.87 -21.13 9.77
CA GLN A 87 13.19 -20.00 8.90
C GLN A 87 11.99 -19.56 8.06
N GLN A 88 11.23 -20.49 7.49
CA GLN A 88 10.00 -20.17 6.75
C GLN A 88 8.97 -19.50 7.66
N THR A 89 8.81 -19.98 8.89
CA THR A 89 7.88 -19.38 9.87
C THR A 89 8.30 -17.96 10.24
N ASP A 90 9.59 -17.73 10.46
CA ASP A 90 10.12 -16.39 10.78
C ASP A 90 9.92 -15.42 9.60
N VAL A 91 10.12 -15.87 8.36
CA VAL A 91 9.85 -15.07 7.15
C VAL A 91 8.36 -14.76 7.00
N ILE A 92 7.48 -15.75 7.20
CA ILE A 92 6.03 -15.54 7.14
C ILE A 92 5.61 -14.51 8.19
N ARG A 93 6.10 -14.62 9.42
CA ARG A 93 5.79 -13.67 10.50
C ARG A 93 6.27 -12.25 10.18
N ASP A 94 7.48 -12.09 9.64
CA ASP A 94 7.98 -10.77 9.20
C ASP A 94 7.11 -10.19 8.08
N LEU A 95 6.69 -11.01 7.10
CA LEU A 95 5.80 -10.58 6.03
C LEU A 95 4.40 -10.19 6.55
N GLU A 96 3.85 -10.93 7.52
CA GLU A 96 2.57 -10.60 8.17
C GLU A 96 2.65 -9.24 8.86
N LEU A 97 3.71 -8.98 9.65
CA LEU A 97 3.92 -7.68 10.31
C LEU A 97 4.04 -6.52 9.31
N ARG A 98 4.76 -6.72 8.20
CA ARG A 98 4.89 -5.70 7.15
C ARG A 98 3.57 -5.46 6.43
N LEU A 99 2.76 -6.51 6.24
CA LEU A 99 1.44 -6.38 5.63
C LEU A 99 0.51 -5.60 6.54
N ASP A 100 0.48 -5.89 7.84
CA ASP A 100 -0.32 -5.16 8.83
C ASP A 100 0.07 -3.68 8.89
N GLN A 101 1.38 -3.38 8.89
CA GLN A 101 1.87 -2.01 8.82
C GLN A 101 1.41 -1.31 7.53
N ALA A 102 1.57 -1.95 6.37
CA ALA A 102 1.14 -1.39 5.09
C ALA A 102 -0.38 -1.15 5.02
N ILE A 103 -1.18 -2.02 5.66
CA ILE A 103 -2.62 -1.85 5.80
C ILE A 103 -2.94 -0.64 6.68
N SER A 104 -2.25 -0.49 7.81
CA SER A 104 -2.39 0.66 8.70
C SER A 104 -2.07 1.97 7.98
N ASP A 105 -0.91 2.04 7.32
CA ASP A 105 -0.48 3.23 6.58
C ASP A 105 -1.47 3.59 5.47
N ARG A 106 -1.97 2.59 4.74
CA ARG A 106 -3.00 2.79 3.71
C ARG A 106 -4.28 3.38 4.30
N ASN A 107 -4.74 2.87 5.45
CA ASN A 107 -5.95 3.39 6.09
C ASN A 107 -5.77 4.85 6.51
N THR A 108 -4.63 5.20 7.11
CA THR A 108 -4.31 6.59 7.45
C THR A 108 -4.28 7.50 6.22
N LEU A 109 -3.65 7.06 5.14
CA LEU A 109 -3.63 7.82 3.88
C LEU A 109 -5.03 7.95 3.27
N GLN A 110 -5.88 6.93 3.41
CA GLN A 110 -7.27 6.98 2.97
C GLN A 110 -8.08 8.00 3.76
N ASP A 111 -7.96 8.00 5.10
CA ASP A 111 -8.63 9.00 5.95
C ASP A 111 -8.19 10.43 5.59
N GLN A 112 -6.90 10.63 5.32
CA GLN A 112 -6.37 11.92 4.86
C GLN A 112 -6.90 12.33 3.49
N ASN A 113 -7.03 11.37 2.56
CA ASN A 113 -7.58 11.63 1.23
C ASN A 113 -9.06 12.01 1.29
N ASP A 114 -9.84 11.30 2.11
CA ASP A 114 -11.26 11.58 2.33
C ASP A 114 -11.46 12.96 2.97
N HIS A 115 -10.61 13.32 3.94
CA HIS A 115 -10.62 14.66 4.53
C HIS A 115 -10.30 15.75 3.51
N LEU A 116 -9.23 15.59 2.72
CA LEU A 116 -8.84 16.54 1.68
C LEU A 116 -9.93 16.66 0.59
N ALA A 117 -10.55 15.57 0.20
CA ALA A 117 -11.65 15.58 -0.76
C ALA A 117 -12.84 16.41 -0.24
N GLU A 118 -13.14 16.32 1.06
CA GLU A 118 -14.17 17.15 1.68
C GLU A 118 -13.76 18.63 1.75
N GLU A 119 -12.50 18.94 2.08
CA GLU A 119 -12.00 20.32 2.06
C GLU A 119 -12.09 20.94 0.65
N VAL A 120 -11.69 20.19 -0.38
CA VAL A 120 -11.82 20.63 -1.78
C VAL A 120 -13.29 20.85 -2.13
N ARG A 121 -14.18 19.94 -1.73
CA ARG A 121 -15.62 20.09 -1.95
C ARG A 121 -16.18 21.35 -1.27
N LEU A 122 -15.79 21.60 -0.02
CA LEU A 122 -16.21 22.78 0.74
C LEU A 122 -15.66 24.07 0.13
N ALA A 123 -14.39 24.09 -0.28
CA ALA A 123 -13.80 25.21 -0.99
C ALA A 123 -14.51 25.47 -2.33
N GLY A 124 -14.99 24.43 -3.01
CA GLY A 124 -15.84 24.57 -4.20
C GLY A 124 -17.15 25.32 -3.90
N VAL A 125 -17.83 24.98 -2.81
CA VAL A 125 -19.04 25.69 -2.35
C VAL A 125 -18.72 27.14 -1.97
N GLU A 126 -17.59 27.38 -1.31
CA GLU A 126 -17.15 28.74 -0.96
C GLU A 126 -16.85 29.59 -2.20
N ILE A 127 -16.22 29.02 -3.23
CA ILE A 127 -15.99 29.70 -4.52
C ILE A 127 -17.32 30.07 -5.19
N GLU A 128 -18.32 29.20 -5.13
CA GLU A 128 -19.65 29.48 -5.67
C GLU A 128 -20.30 30.65 -4.93
N GLN A 129 -20.30 30.63 -3.60
CA GLN A 129 -20.83 31.73 -2.79
C GLN A 129 -20.10 33.05 -3.05
N LEU A 130 -18.77 33.05 -3.05
CA LEU A 130 -17.98 34.24 -3.32
C LEU A 130 -18.22 34.77 -4.74
N GLN A 131 -18.49 33.90 -5.72
CA GLN A 131 -18.85 34.33 -7.07
C GLN A 131 -20.23 34.99 -7.09
N GLU A 132 -21.20 34.50 -6.34
CA GLU A 132 -22.51 35.14 -6.18
C GLU A 132 -22.37 36.52 -5.54
N ASP A 133 -21.65 36.61 -4.41
CA ASP A 133 -21.37 37.86 -3.71
C ASP A 133 -20.65 38.86 -4.62
N HIS A 134 -19.71 38.38 -5.43
CA HIS A 134 -19.02 39.19 -6.43
C HIS A 134 -19.98 39.76 -7.48
N ASN A 135 -20.90 38.94 -8.00
CA ASN A 135 -21.90 39.38 -8.97
C ASN A 135 -22.85 40.43 -8.39
N ASP A 136 -23.24 40.28 -7.12
CA ASP A 136 -24.08 41.24 -6.43
C ASP A 136 -23.35 42.57 -6.20
N LEU A 137 -22.06 42.50 -5.90
CA LEU A 137 -21.23 43.70 -5.77
C LEU A 137 -21.00 44.40 -7.11
N ASP A 138 -20.85 43.66 -8.21
CA ASP A 138 -20.83 44.20 -9.58
C ASP A 138 -22.13 44.96 -9.90
N ARG A 139 -23.27 44.35 -9.59
CA ARG A 139 -24.58 44.98 -9.75
C ARG A 139 -24.73 46.24 -8.88
N ALA A 140 -24.22 46.22 -7.64
CA ALA A 140 -24.22 47.38 -6.76
C ALA A 140 -23.35 48.52 -7.31
N ARG A 141 -22.17 48.19 -7.86
CA ARG A 141 -21.28 49.15 -8.53
C ARG A 141 -21.97 49.80 -9.72
N GLU A 142 -22.56 49.02 -10.63
CA GLU A 142 -23.27 49.53 -11.81
C GLU A 142 -24.42 50.47 -11.42
N ASN A 143 -25.18 50.12 -10.38
CA ASN A 143 -26.23 50.98 -9.85
C ASN A 143 -25.69 52.31 -9.29
N ALA A 144 -24.55 52.29 -8.60
CA ALA A 144 -23.89 53.49 -8.10
C ALA A 144 -23.37 54.37 -9.25
N GLU A 145 -22.78 53.77 -10.28
CA GLU A 145 -22.34 54.46 -11.50
C GLU A 145 -23.51 55.15 -12.20
N HIS A 146 -24.64 54.45 -12.36
CA HIS A 146 -25.83 55.02 -12.96
C HIS A 146 -26.40 56.20 -12.14
N LYS A 147 -26.46 56.08 -10.80
CA LYS A 147 -26.87 57.19 -9.92
C LYS A 147 -25.94 58.40 -10.04
N LEU A 148 -24.63 58.16 -10.11
CA LEU A 148 -23.65 59.22 -10.30
C LEU A 148 -23.88 59.93 -11.64
N GLN A 149 -24.06 59.20 -12.74
CA GLN A 149 -24.33 59.76 -14.05
C GLN A 149 -25.60 60.63 -14.06
N LEU A 150 -26.70 60.16 -13.46
CA LEU A 150 -27.94 60.94 -13.34
C LEU A 150 -27.75 62.22 -12.51
N SER A 151 -26.96 62.14 -11.44
CA SER A 151 -26.64 63.27 -10.58
C SER A 151 -25.77 64.29 -11.33
N GLU A 152 -24.74 63.85 -12.05
CA GLU A 152 -23.87 64.69 -12.88
C GLU A 152 -24.66 65.40 -14.00
N ALA A 153 -25.54 64.69 -14.69
CA ALA A 153 -26.43 65.27 -15.70
C ALA A 153 -27.42 66.28 -15.10
N SER A 154 -27.82 66.11 -13.83
CA SER A 154 -28.68 67.05 -13.12
C SER A 154 -27.91 68.28 -12.66
N LEU A 155 -26.68 68.13 -12.16
CA LEU A 155 -25.79 69.24 -11.84
C LEU A 155 -25.50 70.09 -13.09
N ALA A 156 -25.20 69.46 -14.23
CA ALA A 156 -24.96 70.18 -15.48
C ALA A 156 -26.15 71.06 -15.88
N ARG A 157 -27.39 70.57 -15.66
CA ARG A 157 -28.62 71.35 -15.87
C ARG A 157 -28.75 72.51 -14.88
N VAL A 158 -28.51 72.28 -13.58
CA VAL A 158 -28.53 73.33 -12.54
C VAL A 158 -27.49 74.42 -12.82
N GLN A 159 -26.29 74.04 -13.23
CA GLN A 159 -25.22 74.97 -13.61
C GLN A 159 -25.60 75.79 -14.85
N ALA A 160 -26.21 75.18 -15.87
CA ALA A 160 -26.71 75.90 -17.04
C ALA A 160 -27.81 76.93 -16.66
N SER A 161 -28.74 76.55 -15.78
CA SER A 161 -29.76 77.47 -15.25
C SER A 161 -29.15 78.59 -14.41
N LEU A 162 -28.11 78.31 -13.61
CA LEU A 162 -27.38 79.33 -12.86
C LEU A 162 -26.73 80.35 -13.80
N VAL A 163 -26.03 79.90 -14.85
CA VAL A 163 -25.42 80.78 -15.86
C VAL A 163 -26.49 81.64 -16.54
N GLN A 164 -27.65 81.07 -16.84
CA GLN A 164 -28.78 81.81 -17.39
C GLN A 164 -29.30 82.88 -16.41
N ALA A 165 -29.45 82.56 -15.13
CA ALA A 165 -29.87 83.49 -14.10
C ALA A 165 -28.84 84.62 -13.90
N GLU A 166 -27.54 84.28 -13.90
CA GLU A 166 -26.44 85.26 -13.82
C GLU A 166 -26.45 86.24 -15.00
N ASN A 167 -26.75 85.76 -16.21
CA ASN A 167 -26.85 86.61 -17.41
C ASN A 167 -28.11 87.50 -17.44
N GLN A 168 -29.16 87.18 -16.68
CA GLN A 168 -30.41 87.95 -16.62
C GLN A 168 -30.38 89.10 -15.60
N VAL A 169 -29.42 89.12 -14.67
CA VAL A 169 -29.25 90.22 -13.71
C VAL A 169 -28.66 91.44 -14.45
N PRO A 170 -29.40 92.56 -14.59
CA PRO A 170 -28.93 93.71 -15.38
C PRO A 170 -27.70 94.39 -14.76
N THR A 171 -26.71 94.75 -15.57
CA THR A 171 -25.68 95.73 -15.23
C THR A 171 -26.35 97.10 -15.01
N PRO A 172 -26.01 97.88 -13.96
CA PRO A 172 -26.82 99.03 -13.56
C PRO A 172 -26.73 100.14 -14.60
N ALA A 173 -27.77 100.26 -15.43
CA ALA A 173 -28.03 101.40 -16.30
C ALA A 173 -29.30 102.12 -15.80
N ILE A 174 -29.15 103.40 -15.50
CA ILE A 174 -30.15 104.32 -14.92
C ILE A 174 -31.37 104.44 -15.88
N PRO A 175 -32.60 103.94 -15.57
CA PRO A 175 -33.71 104.72 -14.96
C PRO A 175 -34.76 103.83 -14.17
N PRO A 176 -36.07 104.22 -14.04
CA PRO A 176 -36.72 104.68 -12.80
C PRO A 176 -36.82 103.64 -11.64
N ALA A 177 -36.71 104.15 -10.40
CA ALA A 177 -36.25 103.43 -9.22
C ALA A 177 -37.19 102.36 -8.58
N ASN A 178 -38.50 102.33 -8.86
CA ASN A 178 -39.44 101.61 -7.97
C ASN A 178 -39.96 100.24 -8.49
N VAL A 179 -39.96 100.01 -9.81
CA VAL A 179 -40.39 98.73 -10.43
C VAL A 179 -39.18 97.85 -10.82
N VAL A 180 -38.05 98.48 -11.11
CA VAL A 180 -36.79 97.81 -11.42
C VAL A 180 -36.17 97.19 -10.16
N ALA A 181 -36.30 97.85 -9.00
CA ALA A 181 -35.74 97.35 -7.74
C ALA A 181 -36.34 96.00 -7.30
N THR A 182 -37.67 95.86 -7.32
CA THR A 182 -38.35 94.60 -6.96
C THR A 182 -38.06 93.46 -7.94
N TYR A 183 -37.88 93.77 -9.23
CA TYR A 183 -37.49 92.79 -10.25
C TYR A 183 -36.04 92.32 -10.09
N VAL A 184 -35.11 93.26 -9.83
CA VAL A 184 -33.70 92.96 -9.58
C VAL A 184 -33.52 92.16 -8.28
N ASP A 185 -34.24 92.51 -7.21
CA ASP A 185 -34.22 91.76 -5.95
C ASP A 185 -34.69 90.31 -6.13
N ARG A 186 -35.71 90.10 -6.98
CA ARG A 186 -36.21 88.76 -7.32
C ARG A 186 -35.16 87.95 -8.08
N LEU A 187 -34.56 88.51 -9.13
CA LEU A 187 -33.52 87.82 -9.90
C LEU A 187 -32.27 87.52 -9.06
N THR A 188 -31.91 88.43 -8.16
CA THR A 188 -30.80 88.24 -7.22
C THR A 188 -31.07 87.06 -6.28
N ARG A 189 -32.30 86.95 -5.75
CA ARG A 189 -32.72 85.80 -4.93
C ARG A 189 -32.68 84.50 -5.73
N GLU A 190 -33.25 84.48 -6.93
CA GLU A 190 -33.25 83.29 -7.81
C GLU A 190 -31.82 82.82 -8.13
N ARG A 191 -30.88 83.74 -8.36
CA ARG A 191 -29.45 83.43 -8.53
C ARG A 191 -28.84 82.80 -7.27
N ASP A 192 -29.10 83.37 -6.10
CA ASP A 192 -28.50 82.87 -4.84
C ASP A 192 -29.07 81.50 -4.42
N GLU A 193 -30.36 81.28 -4.69
CA GLU A 193 -30.99 79.96 -4.57
C GLU A 193 -30.37 78.96 -5.55
N ALA A 194 -30.16 79.35 -6.81
CA ALA A 194 -29.50 78.50 -7.81
C ALA A 194 -28.04 78.17 -7.44
N ARG A 195 -27.28 79.12 -6.88
CA ARG A 195 -25.92 78.88 -6.35
C ARG A 195 -25.91 77.89 -5.20
N THR A 196 -26.86 78.05 -4.27
CA THR A 196 -27.00 77.14 -3.13
C THR A 196 -27.36 75.73 -3.61
N ALA A 197 -28.28 75.61 -4.57
CA ALA A 197 -28.64 74.35 -5.19
C ALA A 197 -27.46 73.67 -5.92
N ALA A 198 -26.66 74.44 -6.68
CA ALA A 198 -25.46 73.94 -7.36
C ALA A 198 -24.43 73.41 -6.36
N THR A 199 -24.13 74.18 -5.30
CA THR A 199 -23.17 73.79 -4.26
C THR A 199 -23.60 72.50 -3.54
N ASN A 200 -24.90 72.38 -3.23
CA ASN A 200 -25.45 71.17 -2.62
C ASN A 200 -25.35 69.94 -3.55
N ALA A 201 -25.65 70.12 -4.84
CA ALA A 201 -25.53 69.05 -5.84
C ALA A 201 -24.07 68.61 -6.05
N GLU A 202 -23.12 69.55 -6.04
CA GLU A 202 -21.67 69.25 -6.08
C GLU A 202 -21.23 68.43 -4.86
N GLY A 203 -21.71 68.78 -3.66
CA GLY A 203 -21.47 68.00 -2.44
C GLY A 203 -21.99 66.56 -2.53
N GLN A 204 -23.20 66.37 -3.09
CA GLN A 204 -23.79 65.05 -3.32
C GLN A 204 -22.99 64.22 -4.33
N ILE A 205 -22.56 64.81 -5.44
CA ILE A 205 -21.71 64.13 -6.43
C ILE A 205 -20.36 63.73 -5.83
N ALA A 206 -19.75 64.59 -5.02
CA ALA A 206 -18.50 64.27 -4.32
C ALA A 206 -18.67 63.12 -3.32
N HIS A 207 -19.85 62.97 -2.70
CA HIS A 207 -20.20 61.81 -1.89
C HIS A 207 -20.31 60.54 -2.74
N LEU A 208 -21.12 60.56 -3.80
CA LEU A 208 -21.34 59.41 -4.68
C LEU A 208 -20.03 58.92 -5.33
N ARG A 209 -19.13 59.83 -5.72
CA ARG A 209 -17.81 59.47 -6.26
C ARG A 209 -16.93 58.74 -5.23
N ARG A 210 -17.00 59.13 -3.95
CA ARG A 210 -16.26 58.46 -2.88
C ARG A 210 -16.82 57.05 -2.63
N GLU A 211 -18.13 56.91 -2.59
CA GLU A 211 -18.79 55.60 -2.46
C GLU A 211 -18.47 54.68 -3.64
N LEU A 212 -18.57 55.19 -4.87
CA LEU A 212 -18.24 54.41 -6.06
C LEU A 212 -16.79 53.91 -6.02
N LYS A 213 -15.85 54.78 -5.61
CA LYS A 213 -14.45 54.38 -5.45
C LYS A 213 -14.29 53.27 -4.41
N ALA A 214 -14.99 53.37 -3.27
CA ALA A 214 -14.97 52.31 -2.26
C ALA A 214 -15.51 50.97 -2.80
N PHE A 215 -16.60 50.99 -3.57
CA PHE A 215 -17.11 49.78 -4.25
C PHE A 215 -16.10 49.19 -5.23
N GLN A 216 -15.43 50.03 -6.03
CA GLN A 216 -14.42 49.57 -6.98
C GLN A 216 -13.20 48.94 -6.28
N ASP A 217 -12.80 49.47 -5.13
CA ASP A 217 -11.68 48.93 -4.36
C ASP A 217 -12.05 47.57 -3.74
N ILE A 218 -13.25 47.45 -3.16
CA ILE A 218 -13.77 46.18 -2.62
C ILE A 218 -13.91 45.15 -3.74
N HIS A 219 -14.44 45.53 -4.90
CA HIS A 219 -14.59 44.66 -6.07
C HIS A 219 -13.27 44.04 -6.49
N ARG A 220 -12.23 44.88 -6.58
CA ARG A 220 -10.89 44.44 -6.98
C ARG A 220 -10.27 43.50 -5.94
N SER A 221 -10.47 43.75 -4.65
CA SER A 221 -10.00 42.87 -3.58
C SER A 221 -10.70 41.51 -3.66
N ALA A 222 -12.03 41.51 -3.68
CA ALA A 222 -12.85 40.29 -3.75
C ALA A 222 -12.50 39.45 -4.99
N GLN A 223 -12.29 40.09 -6.14
CA GLN A 223 -11.88 39.38 -7.35
C GLN A 223 -10.50 38.73 -7.23
N THR A 224 -9.58 39.39 -6.52
CA THR A 224 -8.22 38.86 -6.30
C THR A 224 -8.28 37.64 -5.39
N GLU A 225 -9.06 37.71 -4.31
CA GLU A 225 -9.27 36.61 -3.37
C GLU A 225 -9.95 35.41 -4.04
N LEU A 226 -11.04 35.65 -4.77
CA LEU A 226 -11.76 34.64 -5.55
C LEU A 226 -10.83 33.93 -6.56
N ASN A 227 -10.01 34.69 -7.29
CA ASN A 227 -9.04 34.11 -8.23
C ASN A 227 -7.97 33.27 -7.54
N SER A 228 -7.49 33.71 -6.38
CA SER A 228 -6.54 32.94 -5.58
C SER A 228 -7.14 31.61 -5.13
N LEU A 229 -8.37 31.63 -4.58
CA LEU A 229 -9.06 30.43 -4.12
C LEU A 229 -9.39 29.47 -5.27
N ARG A 230 -9.80 29.99 -6.44
CA ARG A 230 -9.98 29.18 -7.65
C ARG A 230 -8.70 28.48 -8.09
N SER A 231 -7.57 29.19 -8.01
CA SER A 231 -6.28 28.62 -8.39
C SER A 231 -5.86 27.49 -7.45
N THR A 232 -6.03 27.66 -6.13
CA THR A 232 -5.69 26.62 -5.15
C THR A 232 -6.64 25.43 -5.23
N HIS A 233 -7.95 25.68 -5.36
CA HIS A 233 -8.96 24.63 -5.53
C HIS A 233 -8.71 23.80 -6.81
N ALA A 234 -8.35 24.45 -7.93
CA ALA A 234 -8.03 23.76 -9.17
C ALA A 234 -6.78 22.88 -9.05
N ALA A 235 -5.72 23.37 -8.38
CA ALA A 235 -4.52 22.59 -8.10
C ALA A 235 -4.84 21.37 -7.22
N ALA A 236 -5.54 21.57 -6.10
CA ALA A 236 -5.91 20.49 -5.18
C ALA A 236 -6.83 19.45 -5.86
N SER A 237 -7.78 19.89 -6.69
CA SER A 237 -8.62 18.99 -7.47
C SER A 237 -7.82 18.17 -8.47
N SER A 238 -6.84 18.78 -9.15
CA SER A 238 -5.95 18.09 -10.08
C SER A 238 -5.09 17.04 -9.37
N ASP A 239 -4.55 17.37 -8.20
CA ASP A 239 -3.75 16.46 -7.38
C ASP A 239 -4.60 15.26 -6.92
N LEU A 240 -5.84 15.49 -6.45
CA LEU A 240 -6.77 14.42 -6.12
C LEU A 240 -7.05 13.50 -7.31
N ILE A 241 -7.28 14.06 -8.51
CA ILE A 241 -7.47 13.26 -9.73
C ILE A 241 -6.22 12.44 -10.04
N GLN A 242 -5.03 13.00 -9.88
CA GLN A 242 -3.78 12.29 -10.15
C GLN A 242 -3.56 11.15 -9.15
N THR A 243 -3.79 11.37 -7.86
CA THR A 243 -3.65 10.31 -6.83
C THR A 243 -4.60 9.13 -7.09
N VAL A 244 -5.83 9.40 -7.54
CA VAL A 244 -6.79 8.34 -7.95
C VAL A 244 -6.26 7.55 -9.14
N LYS A 245 -5.71 8.23 -10.16
CA LYS A 245 -5.12 7.56 -11.34
C LYS A 245 -3.92 6.69 -10.95
N ASP A 246 -3.03 7.19 -10.11
CA ASP A 246 -1.85 6.46 -9.66
C ASP A 246 -2.25 5.20 -8.87
N ARG A 247 -3.26 5.34 -8.00
CA ARG A 247 -3.85 4.21 -7.26
C ARG A 247 -4.44 3.16 -8.21
N ASP A 248 -5.22 3.57 -9.20
CA ASP A 248 -5.87 2.66 -10.14
C ASP A 248 -4.82 1.96 -11.04
N ALA A 249 -3.77 2.67 -11.44
CA ALA A 249 -2.62 2.10 -12.14
C ALA A 249 -1.88 1.06 -11.29
N ALA A 250 -1.63 1.37 -10.01
CA ALA A 250 -1.02 0.42 -9.07
C ALA A 250 -1.89 -0.84 -8.89
N ARG A 251 -3.22 -0.69 -8.79
CA ARG A 251 -4.16 -1.81 -8.68
C ARG A 251 -4.20 -2.68 -9.94
N ALA A 252 -4.15 -2.06 -11.11
CA ALA A 252 -4.04 -2.78 -12.38
C ALA A 252 -2.72 -3.56 -12.47
N GLY A 253 -1.60 -2.96 -12.06
CA GLY A 253 -0.30 -3.62 -11.99
C GLY A 253 -0.31 -4.84 -11.07
N ALA A 254 -0.84 -4.70 -9.86
CA ALA A 254 -0.98 -5.81 -8.91
C ALA A 254 -1.85 -6.96 -9.46
N SER A 255 -2.89 -6.63 -10.22
CA SER A 255 -3.78 -7.62 -10.84
C SER A 255 -3.07 -8.42 -11.93
N ARG A 256 -2.16 -7.79 -12.70
CA ARG A 256 -1.32 -8.48 -13.68
C ARG A 256 -0.35 -9.47 -13.03
N TYR A 257 0.38 -9.03 -12.01
CA TYR A 257 1.28 -9.93 -11.25
C TYR A 257 0.56 -11.14 -10.67
N ARG A 258 -0.69 -10.97 -10.20
CA ARG A 258 -1.52 -12.09 -9.72
C ARG A 258 -1.88 -13.07 -10.85
N GLY A 259 -2.19 -12.56 -12.04
CA GLY A 259 -2.43 -13.37 -13.24
C GLY A 259 -1.21 -14.19 -13.62
N ASP A 260 -0.06 -13.53 -13.77
CA ASP A 260 1.21 -14.16 -14.15
C ASP A 260 1.64 -15.24 -13.14
N ALA A 261 1.50 -14.95 -11.83
CA ALA A 261 1.78 -15.92 -10.77
C ALA A 261 0.82 -17.12 -10.79
N SER A 262 -0.42 -16.93 -11.24
CA SER A 262 -1.40 -18.01 -11.37
C SER A 262 -1.11 -18.90 -12.58
N ASP A 263 -0.58 -18.35 -13.66
CA ASP A 263 -0.20 -19.10 -14.86
C ASP A 263 1.11 -19.88 -14.67
N LEU A 264 2.02 -19.41 -13.81
CA LEU A 264 3.21 -20.17 -13.38
C LEU A 264 2.88 -21.41 -12.51
N ARG A 265 1.65 -21.53 -11.99
CA ARG A 265 1.19 -22.68 -11.19
C ARG A 265 0.43 -23.74 -12.00
N LYS A 266 0.23 -23.53 -13.30
CA LYS A 266 -0.38 -24.51 -14.22
C LYS A 266 0.71 -25.28 -14.96
#